data_AF-A0A1G8YQ04-F1
#
_entry.id   AF-A0A1G8YQ04-F1
#
_cell.length_a   1.000
_cell.length_b   1.000
_cell.length_c   1.000
_cell.angle_alpha   90.00
_cell.angle_beta   90.00
_cell.angle_gamma   90.00
#
_symmetry.space_group_name_H-M   'P 1'
#
loop_
_entity.id
_entity.type
_entity.pdbx_description
1 polymer ?
#
loop_
_entity_poly.entity_id
_entity_poly.type
_entity_poly.pdbx_seq_one_letter_code
_entity_poly.pdbx_strand_id
1 'polypeptide(L)'
;MQTVYIVLTNTGSLINWAIKTVTDAPYNHASIALDKDLRRIYSFARREPLNPLWGGFVKEDLEKGTFSWYPDTTCAIFQLTISDREYQKLERLIAVFEKRAKRYLYNYAGLVGIPINYPIEVPASFFCSQFVAEVLRRAGHPLFNKPSSLVTPDDFREHKELELVYEGELYQYPALYSQEKYQPKKYHHFPFRKYMMQQIDTEVLRLMNRSQKQYYFRDGFLKPKKIYLTGKISKVKNVKKLWKVFID
;
A
#
# COMPACT_ATOMS: atom_id res chain seq x y z
N MET A 1 0.27 -23.44 18.50
CA MET A 1 -0.10 -22.02 18.30
C MET A 1 1.01 -21.36 17.48
N GLN A 2 0.66 -20.44 16.60
CA GLN A 2 1.60 -19.70 15.75
C GLN A 2 1.35 -18.21 15.89
N THR A 3 2.36 -17.41 15.55
CA THR A 3 2.26 -15.95 15.57
C THR A 3 2.30 -15.40 14.14
N VAL A 4 1.38 -14.50 13.84
CA VAL A 4 1.43 -13.65 12.64
C VAL A 4 1.57 -12.20 13.07
N TYR A 5 2.00 -11.35 12.14
CA TYR A 5 2.30 -9.96 12.44
C TYR A 5 1.45 -9.06 11.55
N ILE A 6 0.80 -8.06 12.16
CA ILE A 6 0.11 -7.00 11.44
C ILE A 6 1.04 -5.80 11.42
N VAL A 7 1.42 -5.38 10.21
CA VAL A 7 2.38 -4.31 10.00
C VAL A 7 1.62 -3.11 9.47
N LEU A 8 1.44 -2.10 10.32
CA LEU A 8 0.89 -0.82 9.93
C LEU A 8 2.03 0.09 9.53
N THR A 9 1.97 0.71 8.36
CA THR A 9 3.04 1.60 7.88
C THR A 9 2.51 2.94 7.42
N ASN A 10 3.38 3.94 7.47
CA ASN A 10 3.18 5.24 6.87
C ASN A 10 4.35 5.55 5.93
N THR A 11 4.11 5.37 4.63
CA THR A 11 5.14 5.53 3.59
C THR A 11 5.27 6.97 3.05
N GLY A 12 4.63 7.98 3.65
CA GLY A 12 4.65 9.39 3.18
C GLY A 12 4.21 9.65 1.71
N SER A 13 3.60 8.70 1.02
CA SER A 13 3.29 8.77 -0.43
C SER A 13 2.16 9.77 -0.78
N LEU A 14 2.02 10.20 -2.04
CA LEU A 14 0.95 11.14 -2.44
C LEU A 14 -0.47 10.59 -2.24
N ILE A 15 -0.68 9.28 -2.37
CA ILE A 15 -1.95 8.62 -1.99
C ILE A 15 -2.21 8.77 -0.48
N ASN A 16 -1.14 8.83 0.32
CA ASN A 16 -1.24 9.09 1.75
C ASN A 16 -1.78 10.50 2.03
N TRP A 17 -1.55 11.49 1.17
CA TRP A 17 -2.06 12.85 1.43
C TRP A 17 -3.59 12.93 1.22
N ALA A 18 -4.13 12.23 0.21
CA ALA A 18 -5.57 12.21 -0.05
C ALA A 18 -6.38 11.38 0.98
N ILE A 19 -5.76 10.36 1.59
CA ILE A 19 -6.39 9.57 2.68
C ILE A 19 -6.23 10.31 4.02
N LYS A 20 -5.05 10.89 4.30
CA LYS A 20 -4.74 11.54 5.58
C LYS A 20 -5.56 12.81 5.82
N THR A 21 -5.93 13.57 4.78
CA THR A 21 -6.83 14.72 4.93
C THR A 21 -8.24 14.35 5.38
N VAL A 22 -8.60 13.06 5.33
CA VAL A 22 -9.93 12.58 5.74
C VAL A 22 -9.88 11.82 7.08
N THR A 23 -8.78 11.13 7.41
CA THR A 23 -8.76 10.19 8.55
C THR A 23 -7.86 10.57 9.72
N ASP A 24 -6.98 11.57 9.59
CA ASP A 24 -5.95 11.97 10.58
C ASP A 24 -5.13 10.80 11.19
N ALA A 25 -5.22 9.61 10.58
CA ALA A 25 -4.70 8.37 11.14
C ALA A 25 -3.17 8.31 11.00
N PRO A 26 -2.44 7.84 12.02
CA PRO A 26 -0.98 7.80 12.03
C PRO A 26 -0.40 6.83 10.98
N TYR A 27 -1.17 5.80 10.62
CA TYR A 27 -0.82 4.78 9.64
C TYR A 27 -1.88 4.68 8.54
N ASN A 28 -1.45 4.51 7.29
CA ASN A 28 -2.32 4.53 6.10
C ASN A 28 -2.25 3.24 5.28
N HIS A 29 -1.39 2.32 5.67
CA HIS A 29 -1.22 1.04 5.00
C HIS A 29 -1.15 -0.08 6.02
N ALA A 30 -1.75 -1.22 5.68
CA ALA A 30 -1.79 -2.41 6.51
C ALA A 30 -1.34 -3.63 5.69
N SER A 31 -0.42 -4.39 6.27
CA SER A 31 0.11 -5.63 5.72
C SER A 31 0.01 -6.75 6.76
N ILE A 32 0.03 -8.00 6.31
CA ILE A 32 0.16 -9.18 7.17
C ILE A 32 1.45 -9.91 6.86
N ALA A 33 2.25 -10.19 7.88
CA ALA A 33 3.46 -10.99 7.79
C ALA A 33 3.30 -12.32 8.51
N LEU A 34 3.80 -13.39 7.90
CA LEU A 34 3.73 -14.76 8.44
C LEU A 34 4.97 -15.14 9.27
N ASP A 35 5.90 -14.22 9.46
CA ASP A 35 7.13 -14.42 10.23
C ASP A 35 7.60 -13.13 10.88
N LYS A 36 8.37 -13.27 11.95
CA LYS A 36 8.83 -12.16 12.80
C LYS A 36 9.79 -11.23 12.08
N ASP A 37 10.56 -11.77 11.15
CA ASP A 37 11.59 -11.09 10.37
C ASP A 37 11.03 -10.41 9.10
N LEU A 38 9.71 -10.42 8.92
CA LEU A 38 8.98 -9.74 7.83
C LEU A 38 9.42 -10.16 6.42
N ARG A 39 9.90 -11.39 6.24
CA ARG A 39 10.26 -11.98 4.94
C ARG A 39 9.04 -12.38 4.11
N ARG A 40 7.95 -12.79 4.77
CA ARG A 40 6.70 -13.17 4.12
C ARG A 40 5.61 -12.18 4.50
N ILE A 41 5.77 -10.95 4.02
CA ILE A 41 4.83 -9.85 4.17
C ILE A 41 3.94 -9.72 2.91
N TYR A 42 2.64 -9.56 3.11
CA TYR A 42 1.65 -9.55 2.05
C TYR A 42 0.63 -8.43 2.26
N SER A 43 0.21 -7.79 1.18
CA SER A 43 -0.78 -6.73 1.23
C SER A 43 -1.47 -6.54 -0.13
N PHE A 44 -2.45 -5.64 -0.15
CA PHE A 44 -2.83 -4.96 -1.38
C PHE A 44 -2.16 -3.58 -1.37
N ALA A 45 -1.28 -3.34 -2.33
CA ALA A 45 -0.53 -2.09 -2.45
C ALA A 45 -0.18 -1.80 -3.91
N ARG A 46 0.63 -0.76 -4.12
CA ARG A 46 1.21 -0.44 -5.44
C ARG A 46 2.12 -1.58 -5.88
N ARG A 47 1.90 -2.09 -7.09
CA ARG A 47 2.76 -3.11 -7.71
C ARG A 47 4.07 -2.50 -8.22
N GLU A 48 3.99 -1.26 -8.65
CA GLU A 48 5.13 -0.47 -9.10
C GLU A 48 5.19 0.81 -8.27
N PRO A 49 6.31 1.09 -7.58
CA PRO A 49 6.41 2.24 -6.67
C PRO A 49 6.08 3.58 -7.33
N LEU A 50 6.34 3.67 -8.64
CA LEU A 50 6.19 4.87 -9.45
C LEU A 50 4.81 5.04 -10.10
N ASN A 51 3.95 4.01 -10.05
CA ASN A 51 2.61 4.06 -10.63
C ASN A 51 1.55 3.99 -9.52
N PRO A 52 1.01 5.14 -9.07
CA PRO A 52 0.05 5.16 -7.96
C PRO A 52 -1.27 4.47 -8.29
N LEU A 53 -1.66 4.40 -9.57
CA LEU A 53 -2.94 3.82 -9.97
C LEU A 53 -2.85 2.31 -10.18
N TRP A 54 -1.64 1.77 -10.35
CA TRP A 54 -1.44 0.34 -10.57
C TRP A 54 -1.21 -0.43 -9.27
N GLY A 55 -2.31 -0.65 -8.56
CA GLY A 55 -2.34 -1.42 -7.32
C GLY A 55 -2.95 -2.82 -7.48
N GLY A 56 -2.65 -3.71 -6.53
CA GLY A 56 -3.24 -5.03 -6.40
C GLY A 56 -2.52 -5.84 -5.32
N PHE A 57 -2.74 -7.16 -5.31
CA PHE A 57 -2.03 -8.04 -4.39
C PHE A 57 -0.52 -8.02 -4.65
N VAL A 58 0.27 -7.88 -3.58
CA VAL A 58 1.73 -7.91 -3.60
C VAL A 58 2.27 -8.74 -2.43
N LYS A 59 3.38 -9.43 -2.69
CA LYS A 59 4.31 -9.83 -1.63
C LYS A 59 5.28 -8.66 -1.47
N GLU A 60 5.25 -8.00 -0.32
CA GLU A 60 6.09 -6.82 -0.12
C GLU A 60 7.54 -7.24 0.09
N ASP A 61 8.45 -6.33 -0.26
CA ASP A 61 9.87 -6.52 -0.14
C ASP A 61 10.42 -5.26 0.54
N LEU A 62 11.21 -5.45 1.60
CA LEU A 62 11.80 -4.36 2.38
C LEU A 62 13.12 -3.88 1.76
N GLU A 63 13.77 -4.72 0.95
CA GLU A 63 15.02 -4.40 0.25
C GLU A 63 14.76 -3.83 -1.16
N LYS A 64 13.67 -4.26 -1.79
CA LYS A 64 13.28 -3.88 -3.16
C LYS A 64 11.82 -3.44 -3.20
N GLY A 65 11.41 -2.73 -4.26
CA GLY A 65 10.02 -2.29 -4.39
C GLY A 65 9.70 -1.12 -3.45
N THR A 66 8.43 -0.94 -3.08
CA THR A 66 7.93 0.33 -2.55
C THR A 66 8.69 0.83 -1.32
N PHE A 67 8.95 0.00 -0.31
CA PHE A 67 9.59 0.47 0.91
C PHE A 67 10.99 1.03 0.70
N SER A 68 11.77 0.50 -0.25
CA SER A 68 13.12 1.02 -0.51
C SER A 68 13.12 2.43 -1.12
N TRP A 69 12.00 2.85 -1.73
CA TRP A 69 11.78 4.22 -2.20
C TRP A 69 11.37 5.21 -1.11
N TYR A 70 10.94 4.71 0.05
CA TYR A 70 10.47 5.50 1.18
C TYR A 70 11.28 5.08 2.43
N PRO A 71 12.58 5.42 2.48
CA PRO A 71 13.48 4.98 3.56
C PRO A 71 13.09 5.51 4.94
N ASP A 72 12.29 6.58 4.99
CA ASP A 72 11.79 7.20 6.23
C ASP A 72 10.41 6.63 6.64
N THR A 73 10.03 5.46 6.12
CA THR A 73 8.76 4.79 6.47
C THR A 73 8.74 4.48 7.96
N THR A 74 7.73 4.99 8.66
CA THR A 74 7.44 4.58 10.05
C THR A 74 6.44 3.43 10.06
N CYS A 75 6.48 2.62 11.11
CA CYS A 75 5.58 1.51 11.30
C CYS A 75 5.20 1.28 12.76
N ALA A 76 4.06 0.61 12.94
CA ALA A 76 3.69 -0.11 14.15
C ALA A 76 3.50 -1.59 13.78
N ILE A 77 4.19 -2.47 14.47
CA ILE A 77 4.14 -3.92 14.26
C ILE A 77 3.44 -4.54 15.45
N PHE A 78 2.34 -5.23 15.17
CA PHE A 78 1.56 -5.96 16.15
C PHE A 78 1.76 -7.46 15.95
N GLN A 79 1.83 -8.20 17.04
CA GLN A 79 1.74 -9.66 17.00
C GLN A 79 0.32 -10.12 17.29
N LEU A 80 -0.08 -11.19 16.61
CA LEU A 80 -1.34 -11.90 16.81
C LEU A 80 -1.06 -13.39 16.93
N THR A 81 -1.42 -13.97 18.07
CA THR A 81 -1.27 -15.42 18.28
C THR A 81 -2.55 -16.12 17.84
N ILE A 82 -2.43 -17.04 16.87
CA ILE A 82 -3.53 -17.83 16.32
C ILE A 82 -3.26 -19.32 16.48
N SER A 83 -4.30 -20.15 16.37
CA SER A 83 -4.15 -21.61 16.37
C SER A 83 -3.38 -22.10 15.14
N ASP A 84 -2.75 -23.27 15.25
CA ASP A 84 -2.03 -23.88 14.12
C ASP A 84 -2.97 -24.13 12.92
N ARG A 85 -4.25 -24.43 13.19
CA ARG A 85 -5.28 -24.63 12.17
C ARG A 85 -5.61 -23.34 11.43
N GLU A 86 -5.78 -22.22 12.14
CA GLU A 86 -6.01 -20.91 11.54
C GLU A 86 -4.80 -20.47 10.71
N TYR A 87 -3.58 -20.65 11.24
CA TYR A 87 -2.34 -20.33 10.54
C TYR A 87 -2.21 -21.11 9.22
N GLN A 88 -2.43 -22.43 9.23
CA GLN A 88 -2.39 -23.24 8.01
C GLN A 88 -3.45 -22.80 6.99
N LYS A 89 -4.63 -22.38 7.45
CA LYS A 89 -5.70 -21.88 6.57
C LYS A 89 -5.32 -20.51 5.98
N LEU A 90 -4.77 -19.62 6.80
CA LEU A 90 -4.26 -18.31 6.38
C LEU A 90 -3.17 -18.46 5.31
N GLU A 91 -2.18 -19.32 5.53
CA GLU A 91 -1.09 -19.58 4.58
C GLU A 91 -1.63 -20.08 3.23
N ARG A 92 -2.59 -21.04 3.25
CA ARG A 92 -3.25 -21.51 2.02
C ARG A 92 -4.03 -20.40 1.31
N LEU A 93 -4.73 -19.54 2.05
CA LEU A 93 -5.46 -18.41 1.47
C LEU A 93 -4.51 -17.44 0.78
N ILE A 94 -3.43 -17.04 1.45
CA ILE A 94 -2.39 -16.16 0.89
C ILE A 94 -1.75 -16.79 -0.35
N ALA A 95 -1.44 -18.09 -0.34
CA ALA A 95 -0.90 -18.79 -1.50
C ALA A 95 -1.85 -18.74 -2.72
N VAL A 96 -3.16 -18.77 -2.50
CA VAL A 96 -4.15 -18.58 -3.58
C VAL A 96 -4.10 -17.17 -4.16
N PHE A 97 -3.98 -16.15 -3.29
CA PHE A 97 -3.80 -14.76 -3.72
C PHE A 97 -2.51 -14.60 -4.53
N GLU A 98 -1.40 -15.18 -4.07
CA GLU A 98 -0.11 -15.13 -4.74
C GLU A 98 -0.15 -15.81 -6.12
N LYS A 99 -0.69 -17.04 -6.21
CA LYS A 99 -0.83 -17.77 -7.48
C LYS A 99 -1.68 -17.01 -8.50
N ARG A 100 -2.63 -16.19 -8.03
CA ARG A 100 -3.56 -15.42 -8.87
C ARG A 100 -3.32 -13.91 -8.79
N ALA A 101 -2.14 -13.47 -8.35
CA ALA A 101 -1.87 -12.07 -8.00
C ALA A 101 -2.32 -11.09 -9.08
N LYS A 102 -2.02 -11.38 -10.36
CA LYS A 102 -2.36 -10.54 -11.52
C LYS A 102 -3.86 -10.32 -11.73
N ARG A 103 -4.72 -11.22 -11.23
CA ARG A 103 -6.19 -11.13 -11.36
C ARG A 103 -6.82 -10.20 -10.34
N TYR A 104 -6.12 -9.91 -9.25
CA TYR A 104 -6.63 -9.03 -8.21
C TYR A 104 -6.27 -7.57 -8.48
N LEU A 105 -7.20 -6.66 -8.22
CA LEU A 105 -6.99 -5.21 -8.38
C LEU A 105 -7.12 -4.50 -7.04
N TYR A 106 -6.65 -3.25 -6.99
CA TYR A 106 -6.85 -2.42 -5.80
C TYR A 106 -8.27 -1.82 -5.79
N ASN A 107 -8.98 -1.92 -4.66
CA ASN A 107 -10.34 -1.41 -4.51
C ASN A 107 -10.36 0.08 -4.13
N TYR A 108 -10.07 0.97 -5.08
CA TYR A 108 -10.10 2.42 -4.84
C TYR A 108 -11.51 2.95 -4.54
N ALA A 109 -12.54 2.37 -5.14
CA ALA A 109 -13.94 2.74 -4.86
C ALA A 109 -14.32 2.43 -3.40
N GLY A 110 -13.83 1.30 -2.88
CA GLY A 110 -13.92 0.92 -1.46
C GLY A 110 -13.47 2.00 -0.50
N LEU A 111 -12.33 2.65 -0.79
CA LEU A 111 -11.79 3.71 0.07
C LEU A 111 -12.75 4.92 0.22
N VAL A 112 -13.53 5.24 -0.81
CA VAL A 112 -14.51 6.34 -0.78
C VAL A 112 -15.73 5.98 0.07
N GLY A 113 -16.03 4.68 0.23
CA GLY A 113 -17.13 4.19 1.04
C GLY A 113 -16.86 4.24 2.55
N ILE A 114 -15.59 4.22 2.97
CA ILE A 114 -15.20 4.18 4.39
C ILE A 114 -15.75 5.38 5.19
N PRO A 115 -15.54 6.65 4.79
CA PRO A 115 -15.95 7.80 5.61
C PRO A 115 -17.46 7.93 5.78
N ILE A 116 -18.24 7.36 4.86
CA ILE A 116 -19.71 7.35 4.89
C ILE A 116 -20.28 6.02 5.39
N ASN A 117 -19.44 5.13 5.93
CA ASN A 117 -19.81 3.82 6.45
C ASN A 117 -20.59 2.94 5.45
N TYR A 118 -20.23 3.01 4.16
CA TYR A 118 -20.89 2.28 3.08
C TYR A 118 -19.93 1.23 2.47
N PRO A 119 -20.20 -0.09 2.62
CA PRO A 119 -19.28 -1.14 2.18
C PRO A 119 -19.33 -1.30 0.65
N ILE A 120 -18.36 -0.71 -0.06
CA ILE A 120 -18.22 -0.88 -1.50
C ILE A 120 -17.28 -2.05 -1.79
N GLU A 121 -17.85 -3.15 -2.25
CA GLU A 121 -17.11 -4.36 -2.62
C GLU A 121 -17.08 -4.53 -4.14
N VAL A 122 -15.87 -4.56 -4.69
CA VAL A 122 -15.64 -4.84 -6.11
C VAL A 122 -15.07 -6.25 -6.24
N PRO A 123 -15.62 -7.12 -7.11
CA PRO A 123 -15.12 -8.48 -7.29
C PRO A 123 -13.61 -8.51 -7.56
N ALA A 124 -12.92 -9.47 -6.92
CA ALA A 124 -11.48 -9.64 -7.01
C ALA A 124 -10.66 -8.37 -6.72
N SER A 125 -11.20 -7.43 -5.93
CA SER A 125 -10.52 -6.19 -5.59
C SER A 125 -10.56 -5.92 -4.10
N PHE A 126 -9.42 -5.54 -3.54
CA PHE A 126 -9.27 -5.26 -2.11
C PHE A 126 -8.39 -4.03 -1.92
N PHE A 127 -8.63 -3.26 -0.86
CA PHE A 127 -7.62 -2.33 -0.33
C PHE A 127 -6.86 -2.98 0.83
N CYS A 128 -5.80 -2.33 1.32
CA CYS A 128 -4.83 -2.93 2.24
C CYS A 128 -5.45 -3.53 3.51
N SER A 129 -6.15 -2.74 4.32
CA SER A 129 -6.80 -3.19 5.56
C SER A 129 -7.96 -4.15 5.30
N GLN A 130 -8.73 -3.95 4.24
CA GLN A 130 -9.77 -4.90 3.81
C GLN A 130 -9.19 -6.28 3.55
N PHE A 131 -8.06 -6.36 2.86
CA PHE A 131 -7.40 -7.64 2.58
C PHE A 131 -6.98 -8.35 3.88
N VAL A 132 -6.30 -7.66 4.78
CA VAL A 132 -5.82 -8.23 6.06
C VAL A 132 -7.00 -8.75 6.88
N ALA A 133 -8.06 -7.96 7.03
CA ALA A 133 -9.27 -8.37 7.75
C ALA A 133 -9.94 -9.57 7.08
N GLU A 134 -10.02 -9.57 5.76
CA GLU A 134 -10.68 -10.62 5.00
C GLU A 134 -9.94 -11.96 5.09
N VAL A 135 -8.60 -11.96 5.01
CA VAL A 135 -7.84 -13.22 5.11
C VAL A 135 -7.88 -13.81 6.51
N LEU A 136 -7.84 -12.98 7.56
CA LEU A 136 -8.01 -13.43 8.96
C LEU A 136 -9.40 -14.00 9.20
N ARG A 137 -10.45 -13.27 8.78
CA ARG A 137 -11.85 -13.73 8.84
C ARG A 137 -12.02 -15.07 8.12
N ARG A 138 -11.51 -15.20 6.89
CA ARG A 138 -11.57 -16.46 6.14
C ARG A 138 -10.72 -17.56 6.76
N ALA A 139 -9.62 -17.24 7.44
CA ALA A 139 -8.81 -18.19 8.18
C ALA A 139 -9.52 -18.75 9.43
N GLY A 140 -10.66 -18.15 9.82
CA GLY A 140 -11.43 -18.55 11.00
C GLY A 140 -11.21 -17.66 12.21
N HIS A 141 -10.48 -16.55 12.04
CA HIS A 141 -10.10 -15.63 13.11
C HIS A 141 -10.62 -14.20 12.83
N PRO A 142 -11.96 -13.98 12.90
CA PRO A 142 -12.52 -12.65 12.68
C PRO A 142 -12.20 -11.72 13.86
N LEU A 143 -11.43 -10.65 13.59
CA LEU A 143 -11.16 -9.62 14.60
C LEU A 143 -12.32 -8.62 14.75
N PHE A 144 -13.00 -8.29 13.65
CA PHE A 144 -13.96 -7.19 13.65
C PHE A 144 -15.39 -7.67 13.41
N ASN A 145 -16.34 -7.09 14.15
CA ASN A 145 -17.78 -7.26 13.92
C ASN A 145 -18.32 -6.25 12.88
N LYS A 146 -17.62 -6.11 11.75
CA LYS A 146 -18.02 -5.27 10.62
C LYS A 146 -17.48 -5.85 9.30
N PRO A 147 -18.04 -5.49 8.13
CA PRO A 147 -17.51 -5.93 6.85
C PRO A 147 -16.03 -5.57 6.71
N SER A 148 -15.22 -6.48 6.15
CA SER A 148 -13.80 -6.22 5.87
C SER A 148 -13.61 -4.95 5.02
N SER A 149 -14.58 -4.64 4.15
CA SER A 149 -14.64 -3.43 3.30
C SER A 149 -14.85 -2.12 4.06
N LEU A 150 -15.02 -2.18 5.39
CA LEU A 150 -15.11 -1.03 6.29
C LEU A 150 -14.01 -1.04 7.37
N VAL A 151 -13.07 -1.99 7.31
CA VAL A 151 -11.93 -2.04 8.23
C VAL A 151 -10.84 -1.11 7.75
N THR A 152 -10.34 -0.29 8.65
CA THR A 152 -9.26 0.68 8.46
C THR A 152 -7.98 0.19 9.14
N PRO A 153 -6.79 0.75 8.81
CA PRO A 153 -5.57 0.49 9.57
C PRO A 153 -5.71 0.82 11.06
N ASP A 154 -6.50 1.85 11.39
CA ASP A 154 -6.66 2.31 12.77
C ASP A 154 -7.45 1.32 13.64
N ASP A 155 -8.41 0.62 13.03
CA ASP A 155 -9.13 -0.47 13.72
C ASP A 155 -8.17 -1.57 14.21
N PHE A 156 -7.11 -1.87 13.45
CA PHE A 156 -6.07 -2.81 13.90
C PHE A 156 -5.24 -2.22 15.04
N ARG A 157 -4.87 -0.94 14.96
CA ARG A 157 -4.08 -0.26 16.00
C ARG A 157 -4.78 -0.30 17.36
N GLU A 158 -6.11 -0.24 17.37
CA GLU A 158 -6.92 -0.20 18.60
C GLU A 158 -7.45 -1.58 19.03
N HIS A 159 -7.15 -2.64 18.27
CA HIS A 159 -7.68 -3.97 18.55
C HIS A 159 -7.01 -4.63 19.76
N LYS A 160 -7.81 -5.08 20.73
CA LYS A 160 -7.29 -5.61 22.01
C LYS A 160 -6.52 -6.93 21.91
N GLU A 161 -6.80 -7.73 20.89
CA GLU A 161 -6.06 -8.99 20.64
C GLU A 161 -4.70 -8.76 19.97
N LEU A 162 -4.42 -7.54 19.51
CA LEU A 162 -3.16 -7.18 18.87
C LEU A 162 -2.21 -6.56 19.88
N GLU A 163 -1.08 -7.21 20.09
CA GLU A 163 -0.04 -6.72 21.00
C GLU A 163 1.03 -5.96 20.20
N LEU A 164 1.26 -4.69 20.53
CA LEU A 164 2.31 -3.89 19.92
C LEU A 164 3.69 -4.42 20.32
N VAL A 165 4.49 -4.85 19.35
CA VAL A 165 5.86 -5.35 19.59
C VAL A 165 6.95 -4.37 19.15
N TYR A 166 6.61 -3.42 18.27
CA TYR A 166 7.53 -2.40 17.80
C TYR A 166 6.77 -1.20 17.23
N GLU A 167 7.24 0.00 17.52
CA GLU A 167 6.80 1.24 16.88
C GLU A 167 8.02 2.13 16.62
N GLY A 168 8.14 2.67 15.41
CA GLY A 168 9.30 3.48 15.02
C GLY A 168 9.58 3.47 13.53
N GLU A 169 10.83 3.68 13.14
CA GLU A 169 11.25 3.54 11.75
C GLU A 169 11.28 2.07 11.32
N LEU A 170 10.66 1.73 10.19
CA LEU A 170 10.57 0.35 9.70
C LEU A 170 11.94 -0.31 9.59
N TYR A 171 12.94 0.43 9.09
CA TYR A 171 14.30 -0.05 8.91
C TYR A 171 15.10 -0.19 10.21
N GLN A 172 14.58 0.29 11.34
CA GLN A 172 15.19 0.11 12.66
C GLN A 172 14.58 -1.05 13.44
N TYR A 173 13.60 -1.78 12.88
CA TYR A 173 13.00 -2.93 13.53
C TYR A 173 14.05 -4.05 13.75
N PRO A 174 14.35 -4.44 15.01
CA PRO A 174 15.50 -5.31 15.31
C PRO A 174 15.47 -6.68 14.63
N ALA A 175 14.29 -7.27 14.43
CA ALA A 175 14.17 -8.60 13.82
C ALA A 175 14.54 -8.62 12.32
N LEU A 176 14.69 -7.46 11.67
CA LEU A 176 15.23 -7.39 10.31
C LEU A 176 16.73 -7.74 10.29
N TYR A 177 17.45 -7.43 11.36
CA TYR A 177 18.89 -7.62 11.47
C TYR A 177 19.31 -9.01 11.97
N SER A 178 18.37 -9.84 12.44
CA SER A 178 18.64 -11.26 12.69
C SER A 178 18.83 -12.08 11.39
N GLN A 179 18.70 -11.44 10.23
CA GLN A 179 18.87 -12.06 8.93
C GLN A 179 20.32 -11.93 8.45
N GLU A 180 20.97 -13.04 8.08
CA GLU A 180 22.38 -13.06 7.63
C GLU A 180 22.71 -12.11 6.47
N LYS A 181 21.72 -11.66 5.68
CA LYS A 181 21.92 -10.92 4.42
C LYS A 181 21.20 -9.58 4.34
N TYR A 182 20.56 -9.11 5.41
CA TYR A 182 19.75 -7.89 5.32
C TYR A 182 20.63 -6.65 5.09
N GLN A 183 20.59 -6.12 3.88
CA GLN A 183 21.31 -4.90 3.47
C GLN A 183 20.40 -4.05 2.57
N PRO A 184 19.46 -3.28 3.15
CA PRO A 184 18.49 -2.54 2.36
C PRO A 184 19.18 -1.44 1.55
N LYS A 185 18.94 -1.42 0.23
CA LYS A 185 19.32 -0.28 -0.60
C LYS A 185 18.33 0.87 -0.35
N LYS A 186 18.74 1.88 0.39
CA LYS A 186 17.93 3.09 0.61
C LYS A 186 18.11 4.06 -0.55
N TYR A 187 17.04 4.35 -1.27
CA TYR A 187 17.06 5.41 -2.29
C TYR A 187 16.83 6.77 -1.63
N HIS A 188 17.84 7.65 -1.65
CA HIS A 188 17.71 9.00 -1.11
C HIS A 188 17.07 9.96 -2.13
N HIS A 189 16.12 10.79 -1.66
CA HIS A 189 15.59 11.98 -2.32
C HIS A 189 15.30 11.84 -3.84
N PHE A 190 14.33 10.99 -4.20
CA PHE A 190 13.67 11.11 -5.51
C PHE A 190 12.58 12.18 -5.43
N PRO A 191 12.57 13.23 -6.29
CA PRO A 191 11.54 14.28 -6.27
C PRO A 191 10.22 13.76 -6.85
N PHE A 192 9.63 12.75 -6.20
CA PHE A 192 8.51 11.96 -6.66
C PHE A 192 7.29 12.82 -7.01
N ARG A 193 6.98 13.83 -6.19
CA ARG A 193 5.92 14.80 -6.48
C ARG A 193 6.14 15.50 -7.82
N LYS A 194 7.36 15.98 -8.07
CA LYS A 194 7.70 16.70 -9.30
C LYS A 194 7.69 15.76 -10.51
N TYR A 195 8.15 14.52 -10.32
CA TYR A 195 8.06 13.46 -11.35
C TYR A 195 6.60 13.11 -11.68
N MET A 196 5.73 12.93 -10.69
CA MET A 196 4.32 12.61 -10.90
C MET A 196 3.57 13.73 -11.62
N MET A 197 3.80 14.99 -11.24
CA MET A 197 3.23 16.14 -11.95
C MET A 197 3.71 16.19 -13.39
N GLN A 198 5.01 15.93 -13.62
CA GLN A 198 5.54 15.80 -14.98
C GLN A 198 4.83 14.69 -15.77
N GLN A 199 4.61 13.50 -15.21
CA GLN A 199 3.93 12.40 -15.90
C GLN A 199 2.48 12.74 -16.26
N ILE A 200 1.74 13.39 -15.37
CA ILE A 200 0.37 13.86 -15.65
C ILE A 200 0.39 14.92 -16.77
N ASP A 201 1.30 15.89 -16.68
CA ASP A 201 1.46 16.94 -17.68
C ASP A 201 1.85 16.36 -19.05
N THR A 202 2.70 15.33 -19.11
CA THR A 202 3.13 14.70 -20.36
C THR A 202 2.13 13.72 -20.94
N GLU A 203 1.61 12.80 -20.12
CA GLU A 203 0.88 11.62 -20.58
C GLU A 203 -0.63 11.88 -20.66
N VAL A 204 -1.17 12.66 -19.72
CA VAL A 204 -2.62 12.92 -19.62
C VAL A 204 -2.98 14.23 -20.31
N LEU A 205 -2.22 15.30 -20.03
CA LEU A 205 -2.55 16.64 -20.51
C LEU A 205 -1.83 17.03 -21.80
N ARG A 206 -0.71 16.37 -22.13
CA ARG A 206 0.18 16.67 -23.28
C ARG A 206 0.66 18.13 -23.32
N LEU A 207 0.98 18.71 -22.16
CA LEU A 207 1.29 20.15 -22.01
C LEU A 207 2.77 20.50 -21.84
N MET A 208 3.71 19.57 -22.06
CA MET A 208 5.11 19.85 -21.73
C MET A 208 5.81 20.79 -22.73
N ASN A 209 6.38 21.87 -22.20
CA ASN A 209 7.20 22.81 -22.97
C ASN A 209 8.65 22.32 -23.08
N ARG A 210 9.32 22.52 -24.22
CA ARG A 210 10.70 22.02 -24.47
C ARG A 210 11.76 22.54 -23.47
N SER A 211 11.48 23.61 -22.74
CA SER A 211 12.39 24.25 -21.78
C SER A 211 12.23 23.78 -20.31
N GLN A 212 11.26 22.92 -20.00
CA GLN A 212 11.07 22.43 -18.62
C GLN A 212 12.12 21.39 -18.22
N LYS A 213 12.64 21.52 -16.98
CA LYS A 213 13.58 20.56 -16.39
C LYS A 213 12.91 19.19 -16.27
N GLN A 214 13.47 18.21 -16.96
CA GLN A 214 12.96 16.83 -16.99
C GLN A 214 13.59 16.00 -15.86
N TYR A 215 12.76 15.35 -15.06
CA TYR A 215 13.20 14.41 -14.04
C TYR A 215 13.39 13.03 -14.68
N TYR A 216 14.64 12.57 -14.72
CA TYR A 216 15.03 11.26 -15.23
C TYR A 216 15.65 10.40 -14.12
N PHE A 217 15.49 9.08 -14.23
CA PHE A 217 16.13 8.12 -13.33
C PHE A 217 17.62 7.96 -13.64
N ARG A 218 18.45 7.87 -12.60
CA ARG A 218 19.91 7.72 -12.73
C ARG A 218 20.39 6.27 -12.88
N ASP A 219 19.51 5.27 -12.70
CA ASP A 219 19.91 3.86 -12.64
C ASP A 219 19.29 2.97 -13.74
N GLY A 220 19.06 3.51 -14.94
CA GLY A 220 18.86 2.68 -16.14
C GLY A 220 17.58 1.85 -16.23
N PHE A 221 16.53 2.12 -15.46
CA PHE A 221 15.23 1.44 -15.64
C PHE A 221 14.37 2.08 -16.74
N LEU A 222 13.77 1.20 -17.55
CA LEU A 222 12.94 1.51 -18.71
C LEU A 222 11.83 2.51 -18.39
N LYS A 223 11.72 3.55 -19.24
CA LYS A 223 10.50 4.35 -19.40
C LYS A 223 9.28 3.43 -19.28
N PRO A 224 8.28 3.73 -18.43
CA PRO A 224 7.02 2.97 -18.46
C PRO A 224 6.52 2.94 -19.91
N LYS A 225 6.07 1.77 -20.37
CA LYS A 225 5.47 1.65 -21.70
C LYS A 225 4.32 2.65 -21.79
N LYS A 226 4.42 3.57 -22.75
CA LYS A 226 3.43 4.63 -23.04
C LYS A 226 2.01 4.12 -22.80
N ILE A 227 1.35 4.59 -21.75
CA ILE A 227 -0.08 4.37 -21.58
C ILE A 227 -0.75 5.41 -22.48
N TYR A 228 -1.08 5.01 -23.70
CA TYR A 228 -1.93 5.83 -24.55
C TYR A 228 -3.34 5.79 -23.96
N LEU A 229 -3.73 6.84 -23.24
CA LEU A 229 -5.15 7.14 -23.04
C LEU A 229 -5.74 7.50 -24.41
N THR A 230 -6.20 6.49 -25.15
CA THR A 230 -6.94 6.67 -26.40
C THR A 230 -8.34 7.16 -26.05
N GLY A 231 -8.49 8.47 -25.95
CA GLY A 231 -9.78 9.13 -25.81
C GLY A 231 -9.62 10.62 -25.66
N LYS A 232 -10.11 11.40 -26.62
CA LYS A 232 -10.19 12.86 -26.52
C LYS A 232 -11.03 13.23 -25.29
N ILE A 233 -10.39 13.64 -24.19
CA ILE A 233 -11.10 14.26 -23.07
C ILE A 233 -11.10 15.77 -23.33
N SER A 234 -12.12 16.27 -24.02
CA SER A 234 -12.32 17.71 -24.27
C SER A 234 -12.87 18.48 -23.06
N LYS A 235 -12.84 17.91 -21.84
CA LYS A 235 -13.36 18.52 -20.61
C LYS A 235 -12.30 18.79 -19.53
N VAL A 236 -11.08 19.16 -19.93
CA VAL A 236 -9.91 19.32 -19.02
C VAL A 236 -9.95 20.60 -18.15
N LYS A 237 -10.78 21.60 -18.48
CA LYS A 237 -10.83 22.85 -17.68
C LYS A 237 -11.37 22.65 -16.25
N ASN A 238 -12.30 21.73 -16.03
CA ASN A 238 -12.84 21.46 -14.68
C ASN A 238 -11.94 20.54 -13.85
N VAL A 239 -11.15 19.67 -14.48
CA VAL A 239 -10.16 18.83 -13.78
C VAL A 239 -9.07 19.70 -13.17
N LYS A 240 -8.59 20.73 -13.89
CA LYS A 240 -7.63 21.70 -13.33
C LYS A 240 -8.15 22.40 -12.08
N LYS A 241 -9.44 22.72 -12.00
CA LYS A 241 -10.03 23.44 -10.86
C LYS A 241 -10.24 22.54 -9.65
N LEU A 242 -10.68 21.30 -9.88
CA LEU A 242 -10.72 20.27 -8.84
C LEU A 242 -9.31 19.99 -8.30
N TRP A 243 -8.31 19.84 -9.16
CA TRP A 243 -6.92 19.55 -8.77
C TRP A 243 -6.18 20.74 -8.15
N LYS A 244 -6.53 22.00 -8.45
CA LYS A 244 -5.94 23.17 -7.77
C LYS A 244 -6.27 23.22 -6.29
N VAL A 245 -7.44 22.70 -5.90
CA VAL A 245 -7.84 22.54 -4.49
C VAL A 245 -7.02 21.43 -3.79
N PHE A 246 -6.37 20.52 -4.55
CA PHE A 246 -5.43 19.53 -4.03
C PHE A 246 -3.96 20.02 -4.03
N ILE A 247 -3.68 21.23 -4.54
CA ILE A 247 -2.32 21.74 -4.79
C ILE A 247 -1.90 22.86 -3.82
N ASP A 248 -2.86 23.57 -3.19
CA ASP A 248 -2.56 24.53 -2.11
C ASP A 248 -2.52 23.83 -0.74
#